data_AF-A0A7X1ZM35-F1
#
_entry.id   AF-A0A7X1ZM35-F1
#
_cell.length_a   1.000
_cell.length_b   1.000
_cell.length_c   1.000
_cell.angle_alpha   90.00
_cell.angle_beta   90.00
_cell.angle_gamma   90.00
#
_symmetry.space_group_name_H-M   'P 1'
#
loop_
_entity.id
_entity.type
_entity.pdbx_description
1 polymer ?
#
loop_
_entity_poly.entity_id
_entity_poly.type
_entity_poly.pdbx_seq_one_letter_code
_entity_poly.pdbx_strand_id
1 'polypeptide(L)'
;MASRKKRSTILGGVILFLFLSGIFFSQTQPFIKLSVKDYPTLSRVIIESSFPISFDIEKSSSLLMVNISTDVPFRIQRGAFESRIIKSFGWSKGKDFYILAIRTKVRNFSYDYFTLSDPPKL
;
A
#
# COMPACT_ATOMS: atom_id res chain seq x y z
N MET A 1 -56.45 -10.83 49.91
CA MET A 1 -56.73 -11.14 48.50
C MET A 1 -55.68 -10.47 47.62
N ALA A 2 -54.99 -11.26 46.78
CA ALA A 2 -54.21 -10.94 45.57
C ALA A 2 -53.23 -9.73 45.60
N SER A 3 -51.90 -9.93 45.57
CA SER A 3 -51.05 -10.26 44.40
C SER A 3 -50.57 -9.03 43.60
N ARG A 4 -49.25 -8.77 43.58
CA ARG A 4 -48.43 -8.95 42.36
C ARG A 4 -46.96 -8.54 42.58
N LYS A 5 -46.10 -9.56 42.54
CA LYS A 5 -44.65 -9.51 42.33
C LYS A 5 -44.37 -8.96 40.93
N LYS A 6 -43.58 -7.90 40.77
CA LYS A 6 -43.08 -7.45 39.45
C LYS A 6 -41.55 -7.49 39.42
N ARG A 7 -41.05 -8.49 38.69
CA ARG A 7 -39.64 -8.78 38.43
C ARG A 7 -39.00 -7.60 37.68
N SER A 8 -37.99 -6.99 38.26
CA SER A 8 -37.10 -6.02 37.62
C SER A 8 -35.74 -6.68 37.41
N THR A 9 -35.62 -7.49 36.36
CA THR A 9 -34.34 -8.17 36.04
C THR A 9 -34.21 -8.33 34.52
N ILE A 10 -34.42 -7.25 33.76
CA ILE A 10 -34.25 -7.28 32.30
C ILE A 10 -33.29 -6.17 31.82
N LEU A 11 -32.98 -5.15 32.64
CA LEU A 11 -32.15 -4.03 32.18
C LEU A 11 -30.64 -4.32 32.10
N GLY A 12 -30.12 -5.34 32.79
CA GLY A 12 -28.68 -5.63 32.81
C GLY A 12 -28.14 -6.31 31.55
N GLY A 13 -28.98 -7.05 30.80
CA GLY A 13 -28.53 -7.84 29.65
C GLY A 13 -28.30 -7.05 28.37
N VAL A 14 -29.02 -5.94 28.19
CA VAL A 14 -28.97 -5.15 26.93
C VAL A 14 -27.72 -4.27 26.86
N ILE A 15 -27.21 -3.81 28.01
CA ILE A 15 -26.02 -2.95 28.06
C ILE A 15 -24.74 -3.75 27.73
N LEU A 16 -24.69 -5.05 28.04
CA LEU A 16 -23.51 -5.88 27.76
C LEU A 16 -23.35 -6.23 26.27
N PHE A 17 -24.43 -6.26 25.48
CA PHE A 17 -24.38 -6.57 24.05
C PHE A 17 -23.87 -5.41 23.18
N LEU A 18 -23.96 -4.16 23.65
CA LEU A 18 -23.51 -2.99 22.91
C LEU A 18 -22.00 -2.73 23.04
N PHE A 19 -21.33 -3.30 24.04
CA PHE A 19 -19.88 -3.19 24.19
C PHE A 19 -19.10 -4.20 23.33
N LEU A 20 -19.71 -5.29 22.87
CA LEU A 20 -19.04 -6.29 22.04
C LEU A 20 -19.15 -6.03 20.52
N SER A 21 -20.08 -5.19 20.06
CA SER A 21 -20.22 -4.86 18.63
C SER A 21 -19.20 -3.83 18.13
N GLY A 22 -18.39 -3.26 19.03
CA GLY A 22 -17.41 -2.20 18.74
C GLY A 22 -16.02 -2.69 18.32
N ILE A 23 -15.81 -3.99 18.07
CA ILE A 23 -14.59 -4.46 17.40
C ILE A 23 -14.73 -4.09 15.91
N PHE A 24 -14.55 -2.81 15.63
CA PHE A 24 -14.39 -2.27 14.29
C PHE A 24 -13.19 -2.99 13.67
N PHE A 25 -13.45 -4.01 12.86
CA PHE A 25 -12.49 -4.53 11.90
C PHE A 25 -12.15 -3.37 10.96
N SER A 26 -11.09 -2.64 11.27
CA SER A 26 -10.45 -1.73 10.33
C SER A 26 -9.88 -2.61 9.22
N GLN A 27 -10.67 -2.88 8.18
CA GLN A 27 -10.16 -3.46 6.95
C GLN A 27 -9.24 -2.40 6.34
N THR A 28 -7.94 -2.54 6.60
CA THR A 28 -6.93 -1.70 5.99
C THR A 28 -7.01 -1.90 4.49
N GLN A 29 -7.52 -0.89 3.78
CA GLN A 29 -7.58 -0.94 2.33
C GLN A 29 -6.19 -1.26 1.76
N PRO A 30 -6.06 -2.19 0.79
CA PRO A 30 -4.80 -2.50 0.17
C PRO A 30 -4.07 -1.24 -0.28
N PHE A 31 -2.75 -1.21 -0.11
CA PHE A 31 -1.95 -0.06 -0.46
C PHE A 31 -0.61 -0.44 -1.07
N ILE A 32 -0.10 0.46 -1.89
CA ILE A 32 1.29 0.49 -2.31
C ILE A 32 1.89 1.79 -1.79
N LYS A 33 2.96 1.68 -1.01
CA LYS A 33 3.69 2.81 -0.45
C LYS A 33 5.00 3.01 -1.19
N LEU A 34 5.24 4.26 -1.57
CA LEU A 34 6.41 4.69 -2.33
C LEU A 34 7.28 5.57 -1.46
N SER A 35 8.57 5.27 -1.43
CA SER A 35 9.58 6.15 -0.83
C SER A 35 10.87 6.15 -1.65
N VAL A 36 11.67 7.19 -1.47
CA VAL A 36 12.97 7.35 -2.12
C VAL A 36 14.03 7.53 -1.05
N LYS A 37 15.16 6.83 -1.20
CA LYS A 37 16.34 7.01 -0.38
C LYS A 37 17.55 7.22 -1.27
N ASP A 38 18.22 8.34 -1.09
CA ASP A 38 19.44 8.65 -1.84
C ASP A 38 20.69 8.15 -1.13
N TYR A 39 21.67 7.80 -1.95
CA TYR A 39 23.03 7.43 -1.58
C TYR A 39 24.01 8.25 -2.44
N PRO A 40 25.32 8.26 -2.11
CA PRO A 40 26.30 9.04 -2.86
C PRO A 40 26.35 8.72 -4.36
N THR A 41 26.07 7.48 -4.76
CA THR A 41 26.20 7.00 -6.14
C THR A 41 24.89 6.52 -6.77
N LEU A 42 23.81 6.38 -6.00
CA LEU A 42 22.53 5.88 -6.50
C LEU A 42 21.35 6.47 -5.72
N SER A 43 20.16 6.38 -6.32
CA SER A 43 18.89 6.61 -5.64
C SER A 43 18.11 5.30 -5.62
N ARG A 44 17.61 4.92 -4.44
CA ARG A 44 16.79 3.73 -4.26
C ARG A 44 15.33 4.13 -4.16
N VAL A 45 14.51 3.62 -5.07
CA VAL A 45 13.06 3.63 -4.92
C VAL A 45 12.66 2.40 -4.14
N ILE A 46 11.87 2.57 -3.09
CA ILE A 46 11.33 1.48 -2.27
C ILE A 46 9.82 1.44 -2.52
N ILE A 47 9.34 0.28 -2.97
CA ILE A 47 7.94 0.00 -3.27
C ILE A 47 7.48 -1.07 -2.28
N GLU A 48 6.64 -0.69 -1.33
CA GLU A 48 6.07 -1.58 -0.33
C GLU A 48 4.63 -1.90 -0.72
N SER A 49 4.26 -3.17 -0.79
CA SER A 49 2.87 -3.58 -1.04
C SER A 49 2.30 -4.27 0.19
N SER A 50 1.06 -3.93 0.55
CA SER A 50 0.34 -4.60 1.65
C SER A 50 -0.32 -5.92 1.24
N PHE A 51 -0.16 -6.31 -0.02
CA PHE A 51 -0.77 -7.49 -0.62
C PHE A 51 0.18 -8.09 -1.69
N PRO A 52 0.05 -9.39 -2.03
CA PRO A 52 0.86 -9.99 -3.08
C PRO A 52 0.61 -9.29 -4.42
N ILE A 53 1.68 -8.93 -5.11
CA ILE A 53 1.64 -8.34 -6.45
C ILE A 53 2.59 -9.07 -7.37
N SER A 54 2.15 -9.27 -8.61
CA SER A 54 3.03 -9.64 -9.72
C SER A 54 3.39 -8.37 -10.48
N PHE A 55 4.65 -8.26 -10.88
CA PHE A 55 5.11 -7.09 -11.61
C PHE A 55 6.18 -7.42 -12.64
N ASP A 56 6.28 -6.55 -13.63
CA ASP A 56 7.36 -6.47 -14.59
C ASP A 56 7.89 -5.04 -14.65
N ILE A 57 9.14 -4.90 -15.11
CA ILE A 57 9.83 -3.61 -15.17
C ILE A 57 10.32 -3.37 -16.59
N GLU A 58 9.94 -2.22 -17.14
CA GLU A 58 10.37 -1.75 -18.45
C GLU A 58 11.09 -0.41 -18.32
N LYS A 59 12.22 -0.25 -19.01
CA LYS A 59 12.95 1.01 -19.07
C LYS A 59 12.80 1.66 -20.43
N SER A 60 12.48 2.96 -20.44
CA SER A 60 12.45 3.79 -21.63
C SER A 60 13.05 5.18 -21.36
N SER A 61 14.24 5.44 -21.89
CA SER A 61 14.96 6.72 -21.70
C SER A 61 15.01 7.12 -20.21
N SER A 62 14.45 8.28 -19.83
CA SER A 62 14.35 8.77 -18.45
C SER A 62 13.19 8.20 -17.62
N LEU A 63 12.65 7.06 -18.01
CA LEU A 63 11.49 6.44 -17.38
C LEU A 63 11.77 4.98 -17.05
N LEU A 64 11.45 4.59 -15.82
CA LEU A 64 11.30 3.19 -15.42
C LEU A 64 9.82 2.96 -15.13
N MET A 65 9.19 2.04 -15.85
CA MET A 65 7.80 1.65 -15.69
C MET A 65 7.77 0.34 -14.91
N VAL A 66 7.02 0.33 -13.82
CA VAL A 66 6.70 -0.89 -13.08
C VAL A 66 5.25 -1.22 -13.37
N ASN A 67 5.02 -2.24 -14.19
CA ASN A 67 3.70 -2.72 -14.52
C ASN A 67 3.28 -3.73 -13.45
N ILE A 68 2.15 -3.49 -12.82
CA ILE A 68 1.64 -4.26 -11.68
C ILE A 68 0.36 -4.95 -12.13
N SER A 69 0.39 -6.28 -12.17
CA SER A 69 -0.74 -7.11 -12.58
C SER A 69 -1.58 -7.45 -11.36
N THR A 70 -2.76 -6.83 -11.25
CA THR A 70 -3.70 -7.08 -10.16
C THR A 70 -5.09 -6.54 -10.50
N ASP A 71 -6.11 -7.29 -10.09
CA ASP A 71 -7.52 -6.89 -10.09
C ASP A 71 -7.94 -6.22 -8.77
N VAL A 72 -7.07 -6.26 -7.75
CA VAL A 72 -7.33 -5.72 -6.42
C VAL A 72 -7.20 -4.18 -6.44
N PRO A 73 -8.25 -3.43 -6.08
CA PRO A 73 -8.14 -1.98 -5.94
C PRO A 73 -7.27 -1.61 -4.73
N PHE A 74 -6.29 -0.72 -4.93
CA PHE A 74 -5.42 -0.24 -3.85
C PHE A 74 -5.25 1.29 -3.87
N ARG A 75 -4.80 1.84 -2.73
CA ARG A 75 -4.38 3.24 -2.62
C ARG A 75 -2.87 3.38 -2.81
N ILE A 76 -2.45 4.45 -3.47
CA ILE A 76 -1.04 4.86 -3.46
C ILE A 76 -0.78 5.75 -2.25
N GLN A 77 0.23 5.40 -1.46
CA GLN A 77 0.75 6.22 -0.38
C GLN A 77 2.13 6.76 -0.78
N ARG A 78 2.31 8.08 -0.78
CA ARG A 78 3.62 8.69 -1.03
C ARG A 78 3.78 9.95 -0.19
N GLY A 79 4.97 10.13 0.37
CA GLY A 79 5.38 11.40 0.98
C GLY A 79 5.91 12.38 -0.06
N ALA A 80 6.12 13.63 0.36
CA ALA A 80 7.04 14.51 -0.34
C ALA A 80 8.46 13.91 -0.27
N PHE A 81 9.26 14.10 -1.32
CA PHE A 81 10.64 13.66 -1.35
C PHE A 81 11.48 14.62 -2.17
N GLU A 82 12.76 14.68 -1.84
CA GLU A 82 13.79 15.23 -2.70
C GLU A 82 14.73 14.10 -3.08
N SER A 83 15.16 14.07 -4.34
CA SER A 83 16.10 13.06 -4.81
C SER A 83 17.05 13.61 -5.85
N ARG A 84 18.29 13.12 -5.86
CA ARG A 84 19.34 13.44 -6.82
C ARG A 84 19.05 12.86 -8.20
N ILE A 85 18.46 11.67 -8.27
CA ILE A 85 18.16 10.99 -9.55
C ILE A 85 16.65 10.93 -9.82
N ILE A 86 15.81 10.70 -8.81
CA ILE A 86 14.37 10.56 -9.02
C ILE A 86 13.73 11.94 -9.16
N LYS A 87 12.99 12.15 -10.26
CA LYS A 87 12.28 13.40 -10.56
C LYS A 87 10.86 13.38 -10.01
N SER A 88 10.12 12.31 -10.25
CA SER A 88 8.71 12.22 -9.89
C SER A 88 8.19 10.79 -10.02
N PHE A 89 7.10 10.50 -9.31
CA PHE A 89 6.26 9.35 -9.59
C PHE A 89 5.00 9.78 -10.36
N GLY A 90 4.62 9.00 -11.36
CA GLY A 90 3.30 9.04 -12.00
C GLY A 90 2.64 7.68 -11.90
N TRP A 91 1.32 7.62 -12.03
CA TRP A 91 0.61 6.35 -12.10
C TRP A 91 -0.52 6.42 -13.11
N SER A 92 -0.84 5.27 -13.71
CA SER A 92 -2.04 5.08 -14.51
C SER A 92 -2.70 3.75 -14.17
N LYS A 93 -4.01 3.70 -14.28
CA LYS A 93 -4.82 2.50 -14.07
C LYS A 93 -5.35 2.01 -15.42
N GLY A 94 -5.09 0.75 -15.74
CA GLY A 94 -5.76 -0.01 -16.78
C GLY A 94 -6.93 -0.83 -16.21
N LYS A 95 -7.49 -1.71 -17.03
CA LYS A 95 -8.59 -2.60 -16.59
C LYS A 95 -8.12 -3.58 -15.51
N ASP A 96 -7.02 -4.27 -15.79
CA ASP A 96 -6.48 -5.37 -14.97
C ASP A 96 -5.00 -5.16 -14.61
N PHE A 97 -4.50 -3.93 -14.76
CA PHE A 97 -3.12 -3.58 -14.46
C PHE A 97 -3.00 -2.13 -13.99
N TYR A 98 -1.90 -1.84 -13.32
CA TYR A 98 -1.49 -0.51 -12.92
C TYR A 98 -0.06 -0.26 -13.42
N ILE A 99 0.22 0.95 -13.88
CA ILE A 99 1.58 1.34 -14.26
C ILE A 99 2.07 2.38 -13.27
N LEU A 100 3.17 2.09 -12.57
CA LEU A 100 3.93 3.07 -11.81
C LEU A 100 5.08 3.59 -12.67
N ALA A 101 5.00 4.87 -13.02
CA ALA A 101 6.01 5.59 -13.78
C ALA A 101 7.01 6.26 -12.82
N ILE A 102 8.25 5.77 -12.77
CA ILE A 102 9.36 6.37 -12.05
C ILE A 102 10.17 7.21 -13.04
N ARG A 103 10.00 8.53 -13.01
CA ARG A 103 10.75 9.44 -13.88
C ARG A 103 12.05 9.82 -13.22
N THR A 104 13.14 9.75 -13.97
CA THR A 104 14.47 10.17 -13.56
C THR A 104 14.80 11.56 -14.10
N LYS A 105 15.72 12.27 -13.45
CA LYS A 105 16.29 13.55 -13.91
C LYS A 105 17.27 13.35 -15.07
N VAL A 106 17.83 12.15 -15.21
CA VAL A 106 18.80 11.76 -16.23
C VAL A 106 18.18 10.77 -17.22
N ARG A 107 18.50 10.90 -18.52
CA ARG A 107 17.96 10.01 -19.57
C ARG A 107 18.65 8.66 -19.64
N ASN A 108 19.95 8.61 -19.36
CA ASN A 108 20.73 7.38 -19.44
C ASN A 108 21.11 6.98 -18.02
N PHE A 109 20.28 6.15 -17.39
CA PHE A 109 20.56 5.57 -16.07
C PHE A 109 20.64 4.05 -16.16
N SER A 110 21.44 3.43 -15.29
CA SER A 110 21.35 2.00 -15.02
C SER A 110 20.40 1.76 -13.87
N TYR A 111 19.70 0.63 -13.88
CA TYR A 111 18.87 0.20 -12.76
C TYR A 111 19.15 -1.26 -12.43
N ASP A 112 18.90 -1.58 -11.18
CA ASP A 112 18.85 -2.93 -10.67
C ASP A 112 17.71 -2.99 -9.64
N TYR A 113 17.17 -4.17 -9.38
CA TYR A 113 16.11 -4.38 -8.42
C TYR A 113 16.26 -5.71 -7.72
N PHE A 114 15.65 -5.80 -6.54
CA PHE A 114 15.51 -7.03 -5.80
C PHE A 114 14.18 -6.98 -5.05
N THR A 115 13.70 -8.13 -4.63
CA THR A 115 12.53 -8.21 -3.74
C THR A 115 12.94 -8.82 -2.42
N LEU A 116 12.06 -8.79 -1.43
CA LEU A 116 12.30 -9.52 -0.19
C LEU A 116 12.27 -11.05 -0.40
N SER A 117 11.56 -11.53 -1.44
CA SER A 117 11.50 -12.95 -1.78
C SER A 117 12.67 -13.42 -2.65
N ASP A 118 13.33 -12.50 -3.37
CA ASP A 118 14.51 -12.75 -4.19
C ASP A 118 15.57 -11.67 -3.88
N PRO A 119 16.30 -11.83 -2.75
CA PRO A 119 17.30 -10.86 -2.31
C PRO A 119 18.56 -10.94 -3.19
N PRO A 120 19.37 -9.87 -3.24
CA PRO A 120 20.62 -9.87 -3.99
C PRO A 120 21.55 -10.97 -3.45
N LYS A 121 22.18 -11.73 -4.35
CA LYS A 121 23.19 -12.72 -4.00
C LYS A 121 24.51 -11.98 -3.72
N LEU A 122 25.11 -12.27 -2.56
CA LEU A 122 26.40 -11.74 -2.13
C LEU A 122 27.56 -12.43 -2.85
#